data_AF-A0A2D4JJE5-F1
#
_entry.id   AF-A0A2D4JJE5-F1
#
_cell.length_a   1.000
_cell.length_b   1.000
_cell.length_c   1.000
_cell.angle_alpha   90.00
_cell.angle_beta   90.00
_cell.angle_gamma   90.00
#
_symmetry.space_group_name_H-M   'P 1'
#
loop_
_entity.id
_entity.type
_entity.pdbx_description
1 polymer ?
#
loop_
_entity_poly.entity_id
_entity_poly.type
_entity_poly.pdbx_seq_one_letter_code
_entity_poly.pdbx_strand_id
1 'polypeptide(L)'
;SGLSALLLLFLGQSPQVSKQTPWLPRLPQVRESDFLRHACGALAQGQKTFVWGNHLRTSLERAASCQDYVSGSHYITRPVTAEEASFPLAYIFTLHKELATFERLFRAVYAPHNVYCIHVDEKVPARYKQEVEK
;
A
#
# COMPACT_ATOMS: atom_id res chain seq x y z
N SER A 1 -22.58 19.89 7.08
CA SER A 1 -22.46 19.77 5.62
C SER A 1 -21.03 20.12 5.22
N GLY A 2 -20.11 19.16 5.27
CA GLY A 2 -18.71 19.37 4.90
C GLY A 2 -18.18 18.11 4.24
N LEU A 3 -18.16 18.10 2.91
CA LEU A 3 -17.59 17.02 2.11
C LEU A 3 -16.07 17.14 2.19
N SER A 4 -15.42 16.47 3.13
CA SER A 4 -13.97 16.32 3.13
C SER A 4 -13.62 15.09 2.29
N ALA A 5 -13.62 15.26 0.97
CA ALA A 5 -13.14 14.24 0.05
C ALA A 5 -11.67 14.50 -0.24
N LEU A 6 -10.79 13.57 0.14
CA LEU A 6 -9.39 13.64 -0.23
C LEU A 6 -9.25 12.99 -1.63
N LEU A 7 -9.01 13.81 -2.64
CA LEU A 7 -8.73 13.36 -4.00
C LEU A 7 -7.21 13.18 -4.16
N LEU A 8 -6.74 11.94 -4.09
CA LEU A 8 -5.33 11.63 -4.36
C LEU A 8 -5.13 11.51 -5.88
N LEU A 9 -4.71 12.61 -6.50
CA LEU A 9 -4.20 12.61 -7.87
C LEU A 9 -2.68 12.43 -7.83
N PHE A 10 -2.18 11.22 -8.07
CA PHE A 10 -0.76 11.03 -8.37
C PHE A 10 -0.49 11.56 -9.78
N LEU A 11 -0.13 12.83 -9.89
CA LEU A 11 0.48 13.36 -11.13
C LEU A 11 1.82 12.65 -11.30
N GLY A 12 1.87 11.65 -12.17
CA GLY A 12 3.07 10.92 -12.52
C GLY A 12 4.14 11.87 -13.07
N GLN A 13 5.12 12.23 -12.24
CA GLN A 13 6.36 12.84 -12.70
C GLN A 13 7.39 11.73 -12.91
N SER A 14 7.95 11.70 -14.12
CA SER A 14 8.97 10.76 -14.57
C SER A 14 10.27 10.90 -13.75
N PRO A 15 10.95 9.79 -13.36
CA PRO A 15 12.15 9.88 -12.55
C PRO A 15 13.36 10.30 -13.38
N GLN A 16 14.00 11.39 -12.95
CA GLN A 16 15.36 11.75 -13.35
C GLN A 16 16.37 10.84 -12.64
N VAL A 17 17.25 10.22 -13.44
CA VAL A 17 18.34 9.36 -12.98
C VAL A 17 19.51 10.21 -12.52
N SER A 18 19.98 10.05 -11.28
CA SER A 18 21.37 10.42 -10.93
C SER A 18 21.97 9.64 -9.76
N LYS A 19 23.02 8.87 -10.13
CA LYS A 19 24.28 8.49 -9.45
C LYS A 19 24.28 7.97 -8.00
N GLN A 20 24.82 6.76 -7.89
CA GLN A 20 25.05 5.94 -6.69
C GLN A 20 26.19 6.47 -5.80
N THR A 21 26.10 6.18 -4.50
CA THR A 21 27.24 6.14 -3.55
C THR A 21 27.06 4.99 -2.52
N PRO A 22 28.15 4.44 -1.92
CA PRO A 22 28.22 3.04 -1.53
C PRO A 22 28.04 2.69 -0.02
N TRP A 23 27.49 1.48 0.19
CA TRP A 23 27.56 0.48 1.27
C TRP A 23 27.30 0.82 2.76
N LEU A 24 26.31 0.11 3.32
CA LEU A 24 26.37 -0.53 4.65
C LEU A 24 25.74 -1.94 4.54
N PRO A 25 26.39 -3.03 5.02
CA PRO A 25 25.81 -4.36 4.95
C PRO A 25 24.72 -4.48 6.01
N ARG A 26 23.44 -4.51 5.59
CA ARG A 26 22.34 -4.85 6.49
C ARG A 26 22.42 -6.35 6.80
N LEU A 27 22.46 -6.66 8.09
CA LEU A 27 22.34 -8.01 8.66
C LEU A 27 21.16 -8.76 8.03
N PRO A 28 21.23 -10.10 7.90
CA PRO A 28 20.21 -10.88 7.23
C PRO A 28 18.94 -10.93 8.09
N GLN A 29 18.05 -9.97 7.88
CA GLN A 29 16.69 -10.05 8.38
C GLN A 29 15.96 -11.10 7.54
N VAL A 30 15.75 -12.30 8.10
CA VAL A 30 14.84 -13.30 7.53
C VAL A 30 13.54 -12.57 7.19
N ARG A 31 13.16 -12.55 5.90
CA ARG A 31 12.12 -11.64 5.43
C ARG A 31 10.77 -12.19 5.89
N GLU A 32 9.93 -11.32 6.45
CA GLU A 32 8.50 -11.58 6.77
C GLU A 32 7.74 -12.23 5.59
N SER A 33 8.18 -11.96 4.36
CA SER A 33 7.69 -12.57 3.12
C SER A 33 7.88 -14.10 3.05
N ASP A 34 8.90 -14.65 3.68
CA ASP A 34 9.29 -16.06 3.51
C ASP A 34 8.31 -16.99 4.25
N PHE A 35 7.87 -16.58 5.44
CA PHE A 35 6.85 -17.29 6.21
C PHE A 35 5.48 -17.25 5.51
N LEU A 36 5.04 -16.05 5.08
CA LEU A 36 3.77 -15.90 4.37
C LEU A 36 3.76 -16.69 3.06
N ARG A 37 4.88 -16.72 2.33
CA ARG A 37 5.01 -17.50 1.09
C ARG A 37 4.78 -19.00 1.33
N HIS A 38 5.34 -19.54 2.42
CA HIS A 38 5.12 -20.94 2.79
C HIS A 38 3.66 -21.19 3.16
N ALA A 39 3.06 -20.34 4.00
CA ALA A 39 1.65 -20.45 4.39
C ALA A 39 0.71 -20.37 3.17
N CYS A 40 0.93 -19.42 2.27
CA CYS A 40 0.18 -19.29 1.01
C CYS A 40 0.34 -20.53 0.12
N GLY A 41 1.54 -21.11 0.04
CA GLY A 41 1.78 -22.35 -0.70
C GLY A 41 0.97 -23.52 -0.17
N ALA A 42 0.95 -23.71 1.15
CA ALA A 42 0.14 -24.74 1.80
C ALA A 42 -1.37 -24.52 1.57
N LEU A 43 -1.86 -23.28 1.70
CA LEU A 43 -3.26 -22.93 1.45
C LEU A 43 -3.67 -23.18 -0.01
N ALA A 44 -2.82 -22.83 -0.97
CA ALA A 44 -3.08 -23.08 -2.39
C ALA A 44 -3.19 -24.59 -2.71
N GLN A 45 -2.56 -25.44 -1.91
CA GLN A 45 -2.65 -26.89 -1.99
C GLN A 45 -3.81 -27.47 -1.15
N GLY A 46 -4.68 -26.63 -0.59
CA GLY A 46 -5.80 -27.05 0.25
C GLY A 46 -5.39 -27.56 1.63
N GLN A 47 -4.13 -27.38 2.03
CA GLN A 47 -3.64 -27.78 3.34
C GLN A 47 -4.02 -26.75 4.39
N LYS A 48 -4.28 -27.22 5.62
CA LYS A 48 -4.49 -26.34 6.77
C LYS A 48 -3.14 -25.80 7.23
N THR A 49 -3.00 -24.48 7.25
CA THR A 49 -1.84 -23.79 7.84
C THR A 49 -2.32 -22.88 8.95
N PHE A 50 -1.50 -22.75 10.00
CA PHE A 50 -1.78 -21.87 11.11
C PHE A 50 -0.78 -20.71 11.09
N VAL A 51 -1.30 -19.49 11.01
CA VAL A 51 -0.51 -18.26 11.05
C VAL A 51 -0.68 -17.64 12.44
N TRP A 52 0.37 -17.70 13.25
CA TRP A 52 0.33 -17.21 14.64
C TRP A 52 1.09 -15.89 14.76
N GLY A 53 0.48 -14.85 15.34
CA GLY A 53 1.15 -13.55 15.58
C GLY A 53 0.86 -12.47 14.53
N ASN A 54 1.44 -11.28 14.73
CA ASN A 54 1.19 -10.08 13.91
C ASN A 54 2.13 -9.99 12.68
N HIS A 55 2.13 -11.02 11.83
CA HIS A 55 3.01 -11.14 10.65
C HIS A 55 2.55 -10.35 9.41
N LEU A 56 1.68 -9.37 9.60
CA LEU A 56 1.07 -8.63 8.50
C LEU A 56 1.23 -7.12 8.73
N ARG A 57 2.44 -6.68 9.09
CA ARG A 57 2.67 -5.25 9.35
C ARG A 57 2.64 -4.46 8.05
N THR A 58 2.00 -3.29 8.08
CA THR A 58 2.07 -2.34 6.97
C THR A 58 3.35 -1.51 7.06
N SER A 59 3.78 -0.93 5.95
CA SER A 59 5.03 -0.16 5.92
C SER A 59 4.85 1.32 6.29
N LEU A 60 3.60 1.80 6.39
CA LEU A 60 3.26 3.22 6.63
C LEU A 60 3.87 3.77 7.92
N GLU A 61 3.83 2.99 9.01
CA GLU A 61 4.41 3.39 10.29
C GLU A 61 5.95 3.49 10.25
N ARG A 62 6.59 2.79 9.32
CA ARG A 62 8.06 2.67 9.22
C ARG A 62 8.68 3.54 8.13
N ALA A 63 7.88 4.07 7.22
CA ALA A 63 8.37 4.85 6.10
C ALA A 63 8.79 6.26 6.57
N ALA A 64 10.01 6.67 6.21
CA ALA A 64 10.52 8.01 6.48
C ALA A 64 10.08 9.03 5.41
N SER A 65 9.72 8.55 4.22
CA SER A 65 9.27 9.36 3.09
C SER A 65 8.22 8.60 2.25
N CYS A 66 7.49 9.32 1.41
CA CYS A 66 6.55 8.72 0.45
C CYS A 66 7.26 7.73 -0.49
N GLN A 67 8.48 8.04 -0.94
CA GLN A 67 9.25 7.13 -1.79
C GLN A 67 9.62 5.83 -1.07
N ASP A 68 9.99 5.92 0.21
CA ASP A 68 10.25 4.74 1.04
C ASP A 68 8.99 3.91 1.26
N TYR A 69 7.84 4.57 1.46
CA TYR A 69 6.55 3.91 1.61
C TYR A 69 6.16 3.15 0.33
N VAL A 70 6.19 3.82 -0.82
CA VAL A 70 5.84 3.23 -2.13
C VAL A 70 6.73 2.03 -2.43
N SER A 71 8.04 2.17 -2.21
CA SER A 71 9.03 1.12 -2.46
C SER A 71 8.91 -0.03 -1.45
N GLY A 72 8.78 0.27 -0.16
CA GLY A 72 8.69 -0.71 0.92
C GLY A 72 7.36 -1.47 0.96
N SER A 73 6.28 -0.84 0.49
CA SER A 73 4.98 -1.50 0.28
C SER A 73 4.88 -2.26 -1.03
N HIS A 74 5.87 -2.16 -1.94
CA HIS A 74 5.83 -2.82 -3.26
C HIS A 74 4.62 -2.41 -4.12
N TYR A 75 4.29 -1.12 -4.17
CA TYR A 75 3.25 -0.63 -5.08
C TYR A 75 3.67 -0.78 -6.54
N ILE A 76 2.70 -1.09 -7.40
CA ILE A 76 2.87 -1.08 -8.85
C ILE A 76 2.86 0.38 -9.31
N THR A 77 3.98 0.89 -9.80
CA THR A 77 4.13 2.32 -10.18
C THR A 77 3.96 2.60 -11.67
N ARG A 78 3.68 1.57 -12.48
CA ARG A 78 3.39 1.69 -13.92
C ARG A 78 2.27 0.72 -14.32
N PRO A 79 1.43 1.03 -15.33
CA PRO A 79 0.46 0.07 -15.86
C PRO A 79 1.15 -1.24 -16.26
N VAL A 80 0.50 -2.38 -15.99
CA VAL A 80 1.10 -3.69 -16.29
C VAL A 80 0.95 -3.99 -17.78
N THR A 81 -0.17 -3.57 -18.38
CA THR A 81 -0.45 -3.75 -19.81
C THR A 81 -1.01 -2.50 -20.47
N ALA A 82 -1.03 -2.49 -21.80
CA ALA A 82 -1.62 -1.41 -22.60
C ALA A 82 -3.16 -1.41 -22.48
N GLU A 83 -3.76 -2.59 -22.36
CA GLU A 83 -5.20 -2.76 -22.16
C GLU A 83 -5.64 -2.11 -20.85
N GLU A 84 -4.94 -2.37 -19.73
CA GLU A 84 -5.23 -1.73 -18.44
C GLU A 84 -5.09 -0.21 -18.53
N ALA A 85 -3.98 0.28 -19.12
CA ALA A 85 -3.75 1.72 -19.28
C ALA A 85 -4.84 2.42 -20.12
N SER A 86 -5.47 1.70 -21.05
CA SER A 86 -6.56 2.20 -21.90
C SER A 86 -7.93 2.21 -21.21
N PHE A 87 -8.04 1.59 -20.03
CA PHE A 87 -9.31 1.40 -19.33
C PHE A 87 -9.22 1.83 -17.84
N PRO A 88 -9.16 3.14 -17.56
CA PRO A 88 -9.06 3.64 -16.19
C PRO A 88 -10.33 3.36 -15.39
N LEU A 89 -10.15 2.84 -14.17
CA LEU A 89 -11.22 2.60 -13.20
C LEU A 89 -11.26 3.71 -12.14
N ALA A 90 -12.44 3.88 -11.53
CA ALA A 90 -12.64 4.77 -10.40
C ALA A 90 -13.13 3.98 -9.19
N TYR A 91 -12.48 4.16 -8.04
CA TYR A 91 -12.84 3.55 -6.77
C TYR A 91 -13.20 4.59 -5.72
N ILE A 92 -14.21 4.30 -4.90
CA ILE A 92 -14.57 5.08 -3.72
C ILE A 92 -14.37 4.19 -2.50
N PHE A 93 -13.50 4.63 -1.58
CA PHE A 93 -13.27 4.00 -0.30
C PHE A 93 -13.89 4.83 0.82
N THR A 94 -14.67 4.20 1.70
CA THR A 94 -15.21 4.82 2.91
C THR A 94 -14.53 4.25 4.15
N LEU A 95 -13.75 5.08 4.84
CA LEU A 95 -12.94 4.73 5.99
C LEU A 95 -13.58 5.20 7.29
N HIS A 96 -13.72 4.28 8.23
CA HIS A 96 -14.25 4.56 9.57
C HIS A 96 -13.43 3.92 10.70
N LYS A 97 -12.54 2.96 10.40
CA LYS A 97 -11.62 2.29 11.35
C LYS A 97 -10.56 1.48 10.60
N GLU A 98 -9.60 0.92 11.35
CA GLU A 98 -8.63 -0.09 10.88
C GLU A 98 -7.84 0.31 9.62
N LEU A 99 -6.96 1.31 9.77
CA LEU A 99 -6.14 1.82 8.66
C LEU A 99 -5.26 0.74 8.01
N ALA A 100 -4.69 -0.18 8.81
CA ALA A 100 -3.85 -1.26 8.31
C ALA A 100 -4.60 -2.21 7.33
N THR A 101 -5.91 -2.41 7.53
CA THR A 101 -6.74 -3.20 6.62
C THR A 101 -6.95 -2.45 5.30
N PHE A 102 -7.24 -1.14 5.39
CA PHE A 102 -7.35 -0.29 4.21
C PHE A 102 -6.06 -0.27 3.40
N GLU A 103 -4.90 -0.07 4.03
CA GLU A 103 -3.61 -0.07 3.34
C GLU A 103 -3.38 -1.35 2.52
N ARG A 104 -3.71 -2.52 3.09
CA ARG A 104 -3.57 -3.80 2.39
C ARG A 104 -4.51 -3.91 1.21
N LEU A 105 -5.77 -3.51 1.38
CA LEU A 105 -6.77 -3.52 0.33
C LEU A 105 -6.39 -2.55 -0.78
N PHE A 106 -6.03 -1.32 -0.42
CA PHE A 106 -5.62 -0.29 -1.36
C PHE A 106 -4.43 -0.75 -2.18
N ARG A 107 -3.39 -1.30 -1.53
CA ARG A 107 -2.25 -1.90 -2.23
C ARG A 107 -2.65 -3.02 -3.20
N ALA A 108 -3.63 -3.84 -2.85
CA ALA A 108 -4.07 -4.96 -3.69
C ALA A 108 -4.80 -4.51 -4.97
N VAL A 109 -5.46 -3.35 -4.95
CA VAL A 109 -6.21 -2.82 -6.11
C VAL A 109 -5.57 -1.58 -6.74
N TYR A 110 -4.43 -1.12 -6.21
CA TYR A 110 -3.77 0.07 -6.70
C TYR A 110 -3.19 -0.15 -8.10
N ALA A 111 -3.56 0.73 -9.03
CA ALA A 111 -2.90 0.90 -10.30
C ALA A 111 -2.77 2.41 -10.58
N PRO A 112 -1.64 2.85 -11.16
CA PRO A 112 -1.31 4.27 -11.27
C PRO A 112 -2.21 5.06 -12.25
N HIS A 113 -2.96 4.38 -13.13
CA HIS A 113 -3.88 4.99 -14.09
C HIS A 113 -5.32 5.11 -13.56
N ASN A 114 -5.63 4.49 -12.41
CA ASN A 114 -6.94 4.55 -11.79
C ASN A 114 -7.10 5.80 -10.93
N VAL A 115 -8.35 6.18 -10.67
CA VAL A 115 -8.71 7.29 -9.79
C VAL A 115 -9.30 6.76 -8.49
N TYR A 116 -8.84 7.32 -7.37
CA TYR A 116 -9.24 6.88 -6.03
C TYR A 116 -9.81 8.06 -5.24
N CYS A 117 -11.03 7.90 -4.75
CA CYS A 117 -11.66 8.82 -3.80
C CYS A 117 -11.69 8.15 -2.42
N ILE A 118 -11.07 8.77 -1.43
CA ILE A 118 -11.05 8.28 -0.05
C ILE A 118 -11.92 9.21 0.79
N HIS A 119 -13.08 8.71 1.18
CA HIS A 119 -13.98 9.36 2.12
C HIS A 119 -13.67 8.85 3.53
N VAL A 120 -13.19 9.74 4.39
CA VAL A 120 -13.00 9.47 5.82
C VAL A 120 -14.22 9.94 6.59
N ASP A 121 -14.87 9.05 7.35
CA ASP A 121 -16.07 9.38 8.13
C ASP A 121 -15.77 10.52 9.11
N GLU A 122 -16.64 11.52 9.14
CA GLU A 122 -16.49 12.71 9.98
C GLU A 122 -16.35 12.36 11.48
N LYS A 123 -16.98 11.26 11.91
CA LYS A 123 -17.04 10.83 13.31
C LYS A 123 -15.76 10.18 13.82
N VAL A 124 -14.80 9.87 12.95
CA VAL A 124 -13.54 9.26 13.42
C VAL A 124 -12.70 10.28 14.20
N PRO A 125 -11.90 9.83 15.18
CA PRO A 125 -11.01 10.71 15.94
C PRO A 125 -10.05 11.48 15.03
N ALA A 126 -9.71 12.72 15.41
CA ALA A 126 -8.80 13.57 14.63
C ALA A 126 -7.45 12.89 14.32
N ARG A 127 -6.92 12.11 15.28
CA ARG A 127 -5.70 11.30 15.08
C ARG A 127 -5.81 10.35 13.87
N TYR A 128 -6.98 9.73 13.67
CA TYR A 128 -7.18 8.79 12.58
C TYR A 128 -7.24 9.51 11.24
N LYS A 129 -7.87 10.70 11.20
CA LYS A 129 -7.86 11.55 9.99
C LYS A 129 -6.44 11.94 9.59
N GLN A 130 -5.63 12.34 10.57
CA GLN A 130 -4.21 12.65 10.36
C GLN A 130 -3.40 11.45 9.87
N GLU A 131 -3.66 10.25 10.40
CA GLU A 131 -3.00 9.03 9.95
C GLU A 131 -3.34 8.67 8.49
N VAL A 132 -4.58 8.95 8.05
CA VAL A 132 -5.00 8.74 6.65
C VAL A 132 -4.37 9.77 5.70
N GLU A 133 -4.15 11.00 6.16
CA GLU A 133 -3.63 12.12 5.35
C GLU A 133 -2.10 12.18 5.25
N LYS A 134 -1.38 11.38 6.05
CA LYS A 134 0.09 11.36 6.13
C LYS A 134 0.76 10.75 4.90
#